data_AF-A0AAW9A2I0-F1
#
_entry.id   AF-A0AAW9A2I0-F1
#
_cell.length_a   1.000
_cell.length_b   1.000
_cell.length_c   1.000
_cell.angle_alpha   90.00
_cell.angle_beta   90.00
_cell.angle_gamma   90.00
#
_symmetry.space_group_name_H-M   'P 1'
#
loop_
_entity.id
_entity.type
_entity.pdbx_description
1 polymer ?
#
loop_
_entity_poly.entity_id
_entity_poly.type
_entity_poly.pdbx_seq_one_letter_code
_entity_poly.pdbx_strand_id
1 'polypeptide(L)'
;MNVNFSNILYISTTKFPHKLKIVTSNGQGEFSGDIKTIEQNYPLFFKASQSSLINLQNVETINTKKRLIKFSNNDYLKYSRSRSKELNNLYKSSQ
;
A
#
# COMPACT_ATOMS: atom_id res chain seq x y z
N MET A 1 19.68 -4.60 -8.52
CA MET A 1 18.40 -5.34 -8.47
C MET A 1 17.33 -4.43 -9.06
N ASN A 2 16.75 -4.77 -10.20
CA ASN A 2 15.67 -3.98 -10.80
C ASN A 2 14.35 -4.41 -10.15
N VAL A 3 13.90 -3.71 -9.11
CA VAL A 3 12.60 -3.99 -8.50
C VAL A 3 11.54 -3.38 -9.39
N ASN A 4 10.74 -4.21 -10.05
CA ASN A 4 9.60 -3.72 -10.81
C ASN A 4 8.51 -3.25 -9.84
N PHE A 5 8.47 -1.95 -9.58
CA PHE A 5 7.52 -1.31 -8.67
C PHE A 5 6.06 -1.58 -9.05
N SER A 6 5.77 -1.83 -10.34
CA SER A 6 4.43 -2.16 -10.81
C SER A 6 3.89 -3.46 -10.23
N ASN A 7 4.76 -4.37 -9.76
CA ASN A 7 4.32 -5.62 -9.14
C ASN A 7 4.10 -5.50 -7.62
N ILE A 8 4.46 -4.37 -7.01
CA ILE A 8 4.29 -4.14 -5.58
C ILE A 8 2.83 -3.76 -5.31
N LEU A 9 2.19 -4.51 -4.41
CA LEU A 9 0.82 -4.26 -3.97
C LEU A 9 0.82 -3.25 -2.82
N TYR A 10 1.60 -3.54 -1.77
CA TYR A 10 1.73 -2.67 -0.61
C TYR A 10 3.04 -2.89 0.15
N ILE A 11 3.42 -1.88 0.93
CA ILE A 11 4.52 -1.90 1.88
C ILE A 11 3.94 -1.57 3.25
N SER A 12 4.31 -2.34 4.28
CA SER A 12 3.84 -2.11 5.64
C SER A 12 4.95 -2.23 6.67
N THR A 13 4.77 -1.62 7.84
CA THR A 13 5.67 -1.86 8.97
C THR A 13 5.54 -3.29 9.49
N THR A 14 6.60 -3.84 10.05
CA THR A 14 6.56 -5.11 10.79
C THR A 14 6.53 -4.84 12.30
N LYS A 15 6.53 -5.91 13.10
CA LYS A 15 6.73 -5.83 14.56
C LYS A 15 8.17 -5.46 14.94
N PHE A 16 9.12 -5.56 14.02
CA PHE A 16 10.53 -5.27 14.27
C PHE A 16 10.88 -3.84 13.86
N PRO A 17 11.61 -3.09 14.71
CA PRO A 17 12.06 -1.74 14.38
C PRO A 17 12.86 -1.70 13.07
N HIS A 18 12.66 -0.63 12.29
CA HIS A 18 13.33 -0.40 11.01
C HIS A 18 13.22 -1.55 9.99
N LYS A 19 12.19 -2.40 10.13
CA LYS A 19 11.94 -3.50 9.19
C LYS A 19 10.56 -3.37 8.59
N LEU A 20 10.52 -3.33 7.27
CA LEU A 20 9.29 -3.23 6.47
C LEU A 20 9.02 -4.55 5.76
N LYS A 21 7.73 -4.87 5.63
CA LYS A 21 7.22 -5.94 4.77
C LYS A 21 6.87 -5.34 3.41
N ILE A 22 7.24 -6.02 2.36
CA ILE A 22 6.81 -5.75 0.99
C ILE A 22 5.99 -6.93 0.49
N VAL A 23 4.85 -6.64 -0.12
CA VAL A 23 3.98 -7.65 -0.73
C VAL A 23 3.79 -7.33 -2.20
N THR A 24 4.00 -8.34 -3.03
CA THR A 24 3.85 -8.30 -4.48
C THR A 24 2.76 -9.27 -4.91
N SER A 25 2.38 -9.23 -6.19
CA SER A 25 1.45 -10.20 -6.77
C SER A 25 1.91 -11.66 -6.63
N ASN A 26 3.23 -11.90 -6.56
CA ASN A 26 3.83 -13.23 -6.61
C ASN A 26 4.48 -13.66 -5.29
N GLY A 27 4.43 -12.85 -4.24
CA GLY A 27 5.04 -13.19 -2.97
C GLY A 27 5.20 -12.03 -2.02
N GLN A 28 6.02 -12.25 -0.99
CA GLN A 28 6.31 -11.25 0.03
C GLN A 28 7.75 -11.35 0.49
N GLY A 29 8.28 -10.25 1.02
CA GLY A 29 9.61 -10.19 1.59
C GLY A 29 9.69 -9.13 2.68
N GLU A 30 10.87 -8.99 3.26
CA GLU A 30 11.15 -7.99 4.28
C GLU A 30 12.48 -7.29 3.98
N PHE A 31 12.57 -6.01 4.30
CA PHE A 31 13.78 -5.21 4.11
C PHE A 31 13.92 -4.16 5.21
N SER A 32 15.15 -3.70 5.43
CA SER A 32 15.41 -2.62 6.39
C SER A 32 15.00 -1.26 5.82
N GLY A 33 14.25 -0.48 6.58
CA GLY A 33 13.78 0.84 6.16
C GLY A 33 12.75 1.47 7.08
N ASP A 34 12.39 2.71 6.77
CA ASP A 34 11.32 3.46 7.42
C ASP A 34 10.21 3.82 6.43
N ILE A 35 8.96 3.72 6.87
CA ILE A 35 7.81 3.92 6.00
C ILE A 35 7.68 5.38 5.53
N LYS A 36 8.12 6.37 6.32
CA LYS A 36 8.14 7.78 5.91
C LYS A 36 9.15 8.02 4.81
N THR A 37 10.33 7.37 4.88
CA THR A 37 11.34 7.49 3.82
C THR A 37 10.80 6.96 2.49
N ILE A 38 10.08 5.83 2.52
CA ILE A 38 9.44 5.30 1.30
C ILE A 38 8.35 6.25 0.78
N GLU A 39 7.51 6.78 1.66
CA GLU A 39 6.47 7.76 1.30
C GLU A 39 7.05 9.00 0.60
N GLN A 40 8.17 9.53 1.10
CA GLN A 40 8.80 10.73 0.56
C GLN A 40 9.50 10.47 -0.79
N ASN A 41 10.17 9.32 -0.93
CA ASN A 41 10.97 9.02 -2.10
C ASN A 41 10.18 8.40 -3.26
N TYR A 42 9.00 7.81 -2.97
CA TYR A 42 8.21 7.08 -3.95
C TYR A 42 6.75 7.56 -3.94
N PRO A 43 6.46 8.72 -4.56
CA PRO A 43 5.11 9.33 -4.57
C PRO A 43 4.06 8.49 -5.32
N LEU A 44 4.48 7.46 -6.06
CA LEU A 44 3.57 6.48 -6.67
C LEU A 44 2.78 5.68 -5.63
N PHE A 45 3.27 5.60 -4.39
CA PHE A 45 2.58 4.92 -3.30
C PHE A 45 1.71 5.90 -2.51
N PHE A 46 0.48 5.48 -2.24
CA PHE A 46 -0.44 6.21 -1.39
C PHE A 46 -0.34 5.73 0.06
N LYS A 47 -0.20 6.65 1.02
CA LYS A 47 -0.23 6.31 2.44
C LYS A 47 -1.64 6.04 2.94
N ALA A 48 -2.02 4.76 2.93
CA ALA A 48 -3.35 4.32 3.34
C ALA A 48 -3.54 4.36 4.88
N SER A 49 -2.47 4.23 5.65
CA SER A 49 -2.49 4.34 7.10
C SER A 49 -1.11 4.74 7.63
N GLN A 50 -0.97 4.91 8.95
CA GLN A 50 0.34 5.20 9.55
C GLN A 50 1.38 4.09 9.26
N SER A 51 0.92 2.85 9.08
CA SER A 51 1.77 1.66 8.94
C SER A 51 1.73 1.06 7.54
N SER A 52 1.10 1.70 6.55
CA SER A 52 0.95 1.12 5.21
C SER A 52 0.96 2.13 4.06
N LEU A 53 1.73 1.79 3.03
CA LEU A 53 1.76 2.41 1.71
C LEU A 53 1.21 1.42 0.69
N ILE A 54 0.35 1.86 -0.22
CA ILE A 54 -0.28 1.00 -1.23
C ILE A 54 0.03 1.51 -2.63
N ASN A 55 0.14 0.60 -3.59
CA ASN A 55 0.15 0.96 -5.01
C ASN A 55 -1.29 0.97 -5.52
N LEU A 56 -1.80 2.15 -5.87
CA LEU A 56 -3.18 2.30 -6.35
C LEU A 56 -3.43 1.57 -7.67
N GLN A 57 -2.41 1.39 -8.50
CA GLN A 57 -2.53 0.67 -9.78
C GLN A 57 -2.88 -0.82 -9.58
N ASN A 58 -2.59 -1.38 -8.40
CA ASN A 58 -2.84 -2.78 -8.07
C ASN A 58 -4.04 -3.00 -7.15
N VAL A 59 -4.84 -1.95 -6.92
CA VAL A 59 -6.07 -2.04 -6.13
C VAL A 59 -7.19 -2.57 -7.03
N GLU A 60 -7.80 -3.70 -6.64
CA GLU A 60 -8.96 -4.24 -7.35
C GLU A 60 -10.25 -3.56 -6.94
N THR A 61 -10.46 -3.39 -5.62
CA THR A 61 -11.68 -2.80 -5.08
C THR A 61 -11.43 -2.08 -3.77
N ILE A 62 -12.28 -1.09 -3.49
CA ILE A 62 -12.30 -0.36 -2.22
C ILE A 62 -13.69 -0.47 -1.60
N ASN A 63 -13.78 -1.11 -0.44
CA ASN A 63 -14.99 -1.13 0.38
C ASN A 63 -14.94 0.01 1.39
N THR A 64 -15.65 1.10 1.10
CA THR A 64 -15.63 2.31 1.92
C THR A 64 -16.33 2.15 3.27
N LYS A 65 -17.37 1.32 3.34
CA LYS A 65 -18.10 1.01 4.59
C LYS A 65 -17.20 0.30 5.60
N LYS A 66 -16.41 -0.68 5.13
CA LYS A 66 -15.48 -1.47 5.96
C LYS A 66 -14.08 -0.89 6.04
N ARG A 67 -13.78 0.15 5.25
CA ARG A 67 -12.44 0.71 5.00
C ARG A 67 -11.40 -0.35 4.62
N LEU A 68 -11.77 -1.20 3.66
CA LEU A 68 -10.92 -2.29 3.16
C LEU A 68 -10.54 -2.05 1.70
N ILE A 69 -9.26 -2.20 1.42
CA ILE A 69 -8.69 -2.28 0.07
C ILE A 69 -8.45 -3.75 -0.24
N LYS A 70 -8.88 -4.23 -1.40
CA LYS A 70 -8.59 -5.57 -1.92
C LYS A 70 -7.55 -5.47 -3.03
N PHE A 71 -6.56 -6.35 -3.01
CA PHE A 71 -5.53 -6.47 -4.05
C PHE A 71 -5.70 -7.74 -4.89
N SER A 72 -4.97 -7.82 -6.00
CA SER A 72 -5.03 -8.91 -6.98
C SER A 72 -4.62 -10.29 -6.44
N ASN A 73 -3.83 -10.34 -5.37
CA ASN A 73 -3.50 -11.58 -4.67
C ASN A 73 -4.55 -12.00 -3.62
N ASN A 74 -5.74 -11.38 -3.64
CA ASN A 74 -6.78 -11.52 -2.62
C ASN A 74 -6.39 -11.07 -1.20
N ASP A 75 -5.27 -10.36 -1.01
CA ASP A 75 -4.99 -9.71 0.28
C ASP A 75 -5.93 -8.53 0.51
N TYR A 76 -6.08 -8.21 1.79
CA TYR A 76 -6.85 -7.07 2.25
C TYR A 76 -6.03 -6.18 3.18
N LEU A 77 -6.21 -4.86 3.04
CA LEU A 77 -5.58 -3.89 3.92
C LEU A 77 -6.61 -2.84 4.39
N LYS A 78 -6.63 -2.57 5.69
CA LYS A 78 -7.45 -1.50 6.26
C LYS A 78 -6.78 -0.15 6.10
N TYR A 79 -7.54 0.85 5.68
CA TYR A 79 -7.05 2.23 5.63
C TYR A 79 -7.67 3.10 6.74
N SER A 80 -6.97 4.16 7.09
CA SER A 80 -7.37 5.10 8.14
C SER A 80 -8.58 5.93 7.72
N ARG A 81 -9.48 6.24 8.68
CA ARG A 81 -10.67 7.08 8.42
C ARG A 81 -10.33 8.40 7.73
N SER A 82 -9.26 9.07 8.18
CA SER A 82 -8.78 10.35 7.63
C SER A 82 -8.37 10.26 6.16
N ARG A 83 -8.00 9.07 5.67
CA ARG A 83 -7.56 8.84 4.29
C ARG A 83 -8.71 8.54 3.33
N SER A 84 -9.93 8.34 3.83
CA SER A 84 -11.07 7.88 3.02
C SER A 84 -11.39 8.79 1.84
N LYS A 85 -11.47 10.11 2.06
CA LYS A 85 -11.85 11.07 1.01
C LYS A 85 -10.81 11.08 -0.11
N GLU A 86 -9.53 11.20 0.25
CA GLU A 86 -8.42 11.26 -0.70
C GLU A 86 -8.28 9.96 -1.48
N LEU A 87 -8.31 8.81 -0.79
CA LEU A 87 -8.23 7.49 -1.43
C LEU A 87 -9.35 7.28 -2.45
N ASN A 88 -10.58 7.63 -2.10
CA ASN A 88 -11.72 7.48 -3.00
C ASN A 88 -11.62 8.39 -4.23
N ASN A 89 -11.09 9.61 -4.06
CA ASN A 89 -10.87 10.52 -5.18
C ASN A 89 -9.81 9.98 -6.14
N LEU A 90 -8.65 9.57 -5.60
CA LEU A 90 -7.56 9.01 -6.40
C LEU A 90 -7.99 7.74 -7.14
N TYR A 91 -8.73 6.86 -6.47
CA TYR A 91 -9.22 5.61 -7.07
C TYR A 91 -10.20 5.87 -8.22
N LYS A 92 -11.14 6.82 -8.06
CA LYS A 92 -12.08 7.19 -9.14
C LYS A 92 -11.40 7.84 -10.34
N SER A 93 -10.32 8.59 -10.13
CA SER A 93 -9.56 9.23 -11.20
C SER A 93 -8.61 8.29 -11.93
N SER A 94 -8.35 7.10 -11.37
CA SER A 94 -7.46 6.08 -11.95
C SER A 94 -8.21 5.00 -12.72
N GLN A 95 -9.54 5.08 -12.78
CA GLN A 95 -10.46 4.23 -13.55
C GLN A 95 -10.93 4.98 -14.78
#